data_AF-A0A7Y1XEJ6-F1
#
_entry.id   AF-A0A7Y1XEJ6-F1
#
_cell.length_a   1.000
_cell.length_b   1.000
_cell.length_c   1.000
_cell.angle_alpha   90.00
_cell.angle_beta   90.00
_cell.angle_gamma   90.00
#
_symmetry.space_group_name_H-M   'P 1'
#
loop_
_entity.id
_entity.type
_entity.pdbx_description
1 polymer ?
#
loop_
_entity_poly.entity_id
_entity_poly.type
_entity_poly.pdbx_seq_one_letter_code
_entity_poly.pdbx_strand_id
1 'polypeptide(L)'
;MKYVLIVFLFIFSFSCKDVLSSDTLEVQLNPIELKYAKGFKISEFGEHKVLEVTRPWPNATTSNSYLILSPTSETTTNLIKNFDGTIIKPIENIVVTSTTHIPSLELLQVEDKLIGFPETEYISSSKTRQRIEEGKLRDLGKNESINTEVLLELNPDVVVGFGVDGVNKTF
;
A
#
# COMPACT_ATOMS: atom_id res chain seq x y z
N MET A 1 27.52 -57.06 25.72
CA MET A 1 27.60 -56.10 24.59
C MET A 1 26.32 -55.97 23.75
N LYS A 2 25.21 -56.69 24.07
CA LYS A 2 23.93 -56.53 23.35
C LYS A 2 23.06 -55.36 23.87
N TYR A 3 23.16 -55.05 25.16
CA TYR A 3 22.35 -53.99 25.80
C TYR A 3 22.87 -52.56 25.56
N VAL A 4 24.17 -52.39 25.27
CA VAL A 4 24.76 -51.07 24.96
C VAL A 4 24.27 -50.56 23.60
N LEU A 5 24.02 -51.47 22.65
CA LEU A 5 23.51 -51.11 21.32
C LEU A 5 22.04 -50.66 21.35
N ILE A 6 21.27 -51.12 22.34
CA ILE A 6 19.83 -50.79 22.48
C ILE A 6 19.65 -49.42 23.15
N VAL A 7 20.57 -49.02 24.02
CA VAL A 7 20.57 -47.68 24.65
C VAL A 7 20.93 -46.59 23.62
N PHE A 8 21.80 -46.88 22.65
CA PHE A 8 22.17 -45.93 21.60
C PHE A 8 21.03 -45.66 20.59
N LEU A 9 20.11 -46.62 20.41
CA LEU A 9 18.96 -46.47 19.50
C LEU A 9 17.85 -45.58 20.09
N PHE A 10 17.78 -45.43 21.41
CA PHE A 10 16.78 -44.59 22.07
C PHE A 10 17.14 -43.10 22.14
N ILE A 11 18.40 -42.75 21.90
CA ILE A 11 18.90 -41.36 21.95
C ILE A 11 18.56 -40.58 20.67
N PHE A 12 18.23 -41.26 19.57
CA PHE A 12 17.87 -40.61 18.29
C PHE A 12 16.40 -40.19 18.18
N SER A 13 15.55 -40.47 19.17
CA SER A 13 14.11 -40.18 19.10
C SER A 13 13.70 -38.86 19.77
N PHE A 14 14.64 -38.13 20.38
CA PHE A 14 14.39 -36.76 20.88
C PHE A 14 14.66 -35.74 19.79
N SER A 15 13.92 -35.81 18.69
CA SER A 15 13.76 -34.66 17.80
C SER A 15 12.69 -33.75 18.41
N CYS A 16 13.14 -32.77 19.18
CA CYS A 16 12.29 -31.67 19.60
C CYS A 16 11.90 -30.91 18.33
N LYS A 17 10.66 -31.09 17.87
CA LYS A 17 10.07 -30.12 16.95
C LYS A 17 9.99 -28.83 17.75
N ASP A 18 10.81 -27.85 17.40
CA ASP A 18 10.49 -26.47 17.71
C ASP A 18 9.18 -26.17 16.99
N VAL A 19 8.08 -26.41 17.70
CA VAL A 19 6.84 -25.74 17.41
C VAL A 19 7.17 -24.30 17.72
N LEU A 20 7.57 -23.57 16.69
CA LEU A 20 7.47 -22.12 16.66
C LEU A 20 6.01 -21.84 16.97
N SER A 21 5.73 -21.67 18.27
CA SER A 21 4.55 -20.97 18.72
C SER A 21 4.62 -19.65 17.99
N SER A 22 3.80 -19.51 16.96
CA SER A 22 3.44 -18.20 16.46
C SER A 22 2.81 -17.52 17.67
N ASP A 23 3.60 -16.76 18.42
CA ASP A 23 3.10 -15.67 19.23
C ASP A 23 2.46 -14.71 18.21
N THR A 24 1.24 -15.03 17.82
CA THR A 24 0.32 -14.07 17.24
C THR A 24 0.07 -13.11 18.39
N LEU A 25 0.89 -12.05 18.45
CA LEU A 25 0.53 -10.85 19.19
C LEU A 25 -0.91 -10.54 18.76
N GLU A 26 -1.87 -10.72 19.67
CA GLU A 26 -3.23 -10.29 19.44
C GLU A 26 -3.21 -8.76 19.37
N VAL A 27 -2.98 -8.25 18.17
CA VAL A 27 -3.04 -6.83 17.85
C VAL A 27 -4.49 -6.40 18.08
N GLN A 28 -4.73 -5.68 19.17
CA GLN A 28 -6.06 -5.14 19.45
C GLN A 28 -6.36 -4.04 18.42
N LEU A 29 -7.20 -4.38 17.45
CA LEU A 29 -7.68 -3.48 16.41
C LEU A 29 -8.94 -2.76 16.90
N ASN A 30 -8.90 -1.43 16.90
CA ASN A 30 -10.06 -0.60 17.22
C ASN A 30 -10.73 -0.14 15.91
N PRO A 31 -11.88 -0.70 15.50
CA PRO A 31 -12.51 -0.35 14.23
C PRO A 31 -13.05 1.09 14.23
N ILE A 32 -12.87 1.79 13.12
CA ILE A 32 -13.47 3.10 12.86
C ILE A 32 -14.79 2.90 12.11
N GLU A 33 -15.88 3.45 12.65
CA GLU A 33 -17.19 3.39 12.00
C GLU A 33 -17.26 4.37 10.81
N LEU A 34 -17.54 3.82 9.62
CA LEU A 34 -17.71 4.60 8.40
C LEU A 34 -19.17 4.97 8.20
N LYS A 35 -19.47 6.28 8.07
CA LYS A 35 -20.84 6.77 7.94
C LYS A 35 -21.53 6.37 6.63
N TYR A 36 -20.78 6.36 5.52
CA TYR A 36 -21.34 6.16 4.17
C TYR A 36 -20.56 5.12 3.36
N ALA A 37 -19.23 5.15 3.44
CA ALA A 37 -18.38 4.32 2.62
C ALA A 37 -18.54 2.82 2.93
N LYS A 38 -18.52 2.02 1.88
CA LYS A 38 -18.55 0.55 1.91
C LYS A 38 -17.42 0.02 1.06
N GLY A 39 -17.08 -1.26 1.22
CA GLY A 39 -16.02 -1.90 0.43
C GLY A 39 -14.64 -1.84 1.07
N PHE A 40 -14.47 -1.07 2.13
CA PHE A 40 -13.29 -1.15 3.00
C PHE A 40 -13.66 -0.95 4.48
N LYS A 41 -12.73 -1.30 5.36
CA LYS A 41 -12.77 -1.01 6.80
C LYS A 41 -11.45 -0.36 7.20
N ILE A 42 -11.50 0.48 8.23
CA ILE A 42 -10.29 1.04 8.84
C ILE A 42 -10.31 0.66 10.31
N SER A 43 -9.19 0.19 10.83
CA SER A 43 -8.99 -0.01 12.27
C SER A 43 -7.72 0.67 12.74
N GLU A 44 -7.71 1.15 13.98
CA GLU A 44 -6.55 1.75 14.61
C GLU A 44 -5.78 0.71 15.44
N PHE A 45 -4.46 0.83 15.41
CA PHE A 45 -3.53 0.01 16.20
C PHE A 45 -2.37 0.88 16.65
N GLY A 46 -2.37 1.32 17.91
CA GLY A 46 -1.40 2.30 18.39
C GLY A 46 -1.42 3.57 17.53
N GLU A 47 -0.26 3.97 16.99
CA GLU A 47 -0.14 5.12 16.06
C GLU A 47 -0.36 4.75 14.58
N HIS A 48 -0.69 3.48 14.32
CA HIS A 48 -0.90 2.93 12.98
C HIS A 48 -2.38 2.81 12.65
N LYS A 49 -2.66 2.69 11.35
CA LYS A 49 -3.99 2.29 10.87
C LYS A 49 -3.86 1.06 9.98
N VAL A 50 -4.85 0.20 10.03
CA VAL A 50 -5.02 -0.92 9.11
C VAL A 50 -6.19 -0.59 8.20
N LEU A 51 -5.94 -0.58 6.90
CA LEU A 51 -6.96 -0.46 5.85
C LEU A 51 -7.23 -1.84 5.27
N GLU A 52 -8.43 -2.37 5.47
CA GLU A 52 -8.87 -3.63 4.86
C GLU A 52 -9.80 -3.30 3.69
N VAL A 53 -9.34 -3.48 2.46
CA VAL A 53 -10.14 -3.39 1.24
C VAL A 53 -10.87 -4.72 1.04
N THR A 54 -12.11 -4.78 1.52
CA THR A 54 -12.95 -5.99 1.51
C THR A 54 -13.47 -6.38 0.13
N ARG A 55 -13.52 -5.44 -0.82
CA ARG A 55 -13.98 -5.66 -2.21
C ARG A 55 -13.14 -4.83 -3.18
N PRO A 56 -11.91 -5.28 -3.51
CA PRO A 56 -10.98 -4.51 -4.35
C PRO A 56 -11.47 -4.32 -5.79
N TRP A 57 -12.33 -5.20 -6.30
CA TRP A 57 -13.02 -5.07 -7.59
C TRP A 57 -14.43 -5.70 -7.51
N PRO A 58 -15.32 -5.46 -8.49
CA PRO A 58 -16.64 -6.08 -8.52
C PRO A 58 -16.57 -7.61 -8.45
N ASN A 59 -17.40 -8.21 -7.58
CA ASN A 59 -17.45 -9.66 -7.34
C ASN A 59 -16.18 -10.30 -6.75
N ALA A 60 -15.22 -9.51 -6.26
CA ALA A 60 -14.06 -10.05 -5.56
C ALA A 60 -14.48 -10.91 -4.34
N THR A 61 -13.87 -12.09 -4.22
CA THR A 61 -14.02 -13.00 -3.07
C THR A 61 -12.87 -12.87 -2.07
N THR A 62 -11.86 -12.07 -2.42
CA THR A 62 -10.65 -11.82 -1.63
C THR A 62 -10.62 -10.39 -1.11
N SER A 63 -9.99 -10.19 0.05
CA SER A 63 -9.70 -8.88 0.63
C SER A 63 -8.20 -8.61 0.60
N ASN A 64 -7.81 -7.34 0.56
CA ASN A 64 -6.43 -6.90 0.76
C ASN A 64 -6.34 -6.02 2.00
N SER A 65 -5.25 -6.13 2.73
CA SER A 65 -4.98 -5.44 3.98
C SER A 65 -3.69 -4.64 3.87
N TYR A 66 -3.76 -3.36 4.26
CA TYR A 66 -2.64 -2.44 4.15
C TYR A 66 -2.35 -1.81 5.51
N LEU A 67 -1.08 -1.79 5.89
CA LEU A 67 -0.62 -1.11 7.09
C LEU A 67 -0.24 0.33 6.76
N ILE A 68 -0.86 1.29 7.42
CA ILE A 68 -0.55 2.71 7.29
C ILE A 68 0.35 3.11 8.47
N LEU A 69 1.63 3.33 8.17
CA LEU A 69 2.66 3.68 9.12
C LEU A 69 2.68 5.18 9.43
N SER A 70 3.02 5.49 10.67
CA SER A 70 3.43 6.83 11.09
C SER A 70 4.96 6.85 11.15
N PRO A 71 5.64 7.93 10.74
CA PRO A 71 7.09 7.92 10.48
C PRO A 71 7.96 7.75 11.73
N THR A 72 7.37 7.90 12.93
CA THR A 72 8.05 7.83 14.23
C THR A 72 8.06 6.43 14.85
N SER A 73 7.36 5.46 14.28
CA SER A 73 7.26 4.13 14.86
C SER A 73 8.47 3.28 14.46
N GLU A 74 9.19 2.73 15.44
CA GLU A 74 10.05 1.57 15.24
C GLU A 74 9.19 0.35 14.90
N THR A 75 8.63 0.32 13.68
CA THR A 75 7.82 -0.80 13.23
C THR A 75 8.76 -1.93 12.89
N THR A 76 8.68 -3.02 13.68
CA THR A 76 9.45 -4.22 13.38
C THR A 76 9.05 -4.76 12.00
N THR A 77 10.06 -5.15 11.21
CA THR A 77 9.88 -5.76 9.88
C THR A 77 8.93 -6.97 9.91
N ASN A 78 8.77 -7.60 11.07
CA ASN A 78 7.86 -8.73 11.27
C ASN A 78 6.37 -8.33 11.24
N LEU A 79 6.00 -7.13 11.69
CA LEU A 79 4.61 -6.66 11.59
C LEU A 79 4.20 -6.41 10.14
N ILE A 80 5.09 -5.83 9.34
CA ILE A 80 4.85 -5.49 7.94
C ILE A 80 4.53 -6.73 7.10
N LYS A 81 5.16 -7.88 7.41
CA LYS A 81 4.96 -9.16 6.68
C LYS A 81 3.54 -9.71 6.76
N ASN A 82 2.71 -9.22 7.69
CA ASN A 82 1.34 -9.70 7.87
C ASN A 82 0.31 -8.97 6.99
N PHE A 83 0.74 -7.98 6.19
CA PHE A 83 -0.12 -7.16 5.36
C PHE A 83 0.28 -7.26 3.88
N ASP A 84 -0.68 -7.08 2.97
CA ASP A 84 -0.47 -7.10 1.53
C ASP A 84 0.38 -5.92 1.04
N GLY A 85 0.46 -4.84 1.82
CA GLY A 85 1.27 -3.69 1.53
C GLY A 85 1.37 -2.71 2.69
N THR A 86 2.23 -1.71 2.53
CA THR A 86 2.46 -0.68 3.54
C THR A 86 2.43 0.69 2.89
N ILE A 87 1.81 1.65 3.57
CA ILE A 87 1.76 3.07 3.18
C ILE A 87 2.40 3.89 4.29
N ILE A 88 3.37 4.72 3.96
CA ILE A 88 4.07 5.56 4.93
C ILE A 88 3.47 6.97 4.86
N LYS A 89 3.07 7.53 6.01
CA LYS A 89 2.63 8.92 6.12
C LYS A 89 3.80 9.83 6.55
N PRO A 90 3.73 11.16 6.32
CA PRO A 90 2.78 11.80 5.39
C PRO A 90 3.14 11.50 3.93
N ILE A 91 2.15 11.58 3.05
CA ILE A 91 2.37 11.51 1.60
C ILE A 91 2.49 12.95 1.11
N GLU A 92 3.65 13.31 0.57
CA GLU A 92 3.98 14.66 0.13
C GLU A 92 4.09 14.75 -1.40
N ASN A 93 4.46 13.63 -2.05
CA ASN A 93 4.71 13.55 -3.48
C ASN A 93 3.85 12.45 -4.11
N ILE A 94 2.85 12.86 -4.89
CA ILE A 94 1.88 11.96 -5.52
C ILE A 94 2.00 12.06 -7.03
N VAL A 95 1.98 10.90 -7.69
CA VAL A 95 1.68 10.79 -9.12
C VAL A 95 0.34 10.07 -9.27
N VAL A 96 -0.54 10.62 -10.11
CA VAL A 96 -1.78 9.93 -10.51
C VAL A 96 -1.81 9.82 -12.02
N THR A 97 -2.48 8.80 -12.55
CA THR A 97 -2.45 8.50 -13.99
C THR A 97 -3.82 8.51 -14.66
N SER A 98 -4.86 8.93 -13.94
CA SER A 98 -6.21 9.14 -14.49
C SER A 98 -6.73 10.53 -14.14
N THR A 99 -7.37 11.19 -15.11
CA THR A 99 -8.00 12.50 -14.89
C THR A 99 -9.10 12.43 -13.83
N THR A 100 -9.69 11.24 -13.58
CA THR A 100 -10.69 11.02 -12.52
C THR A 100 -10.08 11.05 -11.12
N HIS A 101 -8.76 10.91 -10.98
CA HIS A 101 -8.08 11.03 -9.69
C HIS A 101 -7.89 12.51 -9.27
N ILE A 102 -7.82 13.44 -10.22
CA ILE A 102 -7.54 14.87 -9.96
C ILE A 102 -8.61 15.51 -9.05
N PRO A 103 -9.92 15.37 -9.31
CA PRO A 103 -10.95 15.95 -8.45
C PRO A 103 -10.88 15.46 -6.99
N SER A 104 -10.47 14.21 -6.77
CA SER A 104 -10.34 13.65 -5.42
C SER A 104 -9.27 14.38 -4.60
N LEU A 105 -8.13 14.73 -5.22
CA LEU A 105 -7.08 15.51 -4.57
C LEU A 105 -7.54 16.94 -4.27
N GLU A 106 -8.26 17.57 -5.20
CA GLU A 106 -8.78 18.93 -5.03
C GLU A 106 -9.87 19.02 -3.96
N LEU A 107 -10.76 18.04 -3.88
CA LEU A 107 -11.79 17.94 -2.84
C LEU A 107 -11.18 17.77 -1.44
N LEU A 108 -10.05 17.06 -1.36
CA LEU A 108 -9.25 16.92 -0.15
C LEU A 108 -8.34 18.12 0.11
N GLN A 109 -8.27 19.08 -0.83
CA GLN A 109 -7.40 20.27 -0.77
C GLN A 109 -5.91 19.92 -0.67
N VAL A 110 -5.50 18.83 -1.33
CA VAL A 110 -4.11 18.33 -1.36
C VAL A 110 -3.56 18.23 -2.78
N GLU A 111 -4.16 18.94 -3.74
CA GLU A 111 -3.67 18.94 -5.11
C GLU A 111 -2.24 19.48 -5.23
N ASP A 112 -1.75 20.26 -4.26
CA ASP A 112 -0.37 20.72 -4.19
C ASP A 112 0.66 19.58 -4.11
N LYS A 113 0.24 18.39 -3.64
CA LYS A 113 1.06 17.17 -3.56
C LYS A 113 1.21 16.44 -4.89
N LEU A 114 0.40 16.78 -5.89
CA LEU A 114 0.50 16.15 -7.21
C LEU A 114 1.72 16.71 -7.96
N ILE A 115 2.73 15.88 -8.20
CA ILE A 115 4.00 16.28 -8.81
C ILE A 115 4.21 15.76 -10.24
N GLY A 116 3.41 14.78 -10.68
CA GLY A 116 3.46 14.30 -12.06
C GLY A 116 2.14 13.71 -12.54
N PHE A 117 1.92 13.81 -13.85
CA PHE A 117 0.74 13.27 -14.55
C PHE A 117 1.10 13.03 -16.03
N PRO A 118 0.65 11.93 -16.68
CA PRO A 118 0.85 11.72 -18.12
C PRO A 118 -0.11 12.53 -18.97
N GLU A 119 0.35 13.13 -20.07
CA GLU A 119 -0.47 13.89 -21.02
C GLU A 119 -1.28 15.01 -20.30
N THR A 120 -0.54 15.93 -19.70
CA THR A 120 -1.08 17.03 -18.87
C THR A 120 -2.05 17.95 -19.62
N GLU A 121 -2.03 17.93 -20.95
CA GLU A 121 -2.96 18.65 -21.83
C GLU A 121 -4.43 18.23 -21.66
N TYR A 122 -4.69 17.01 -21.17
CA TYR A 122 -6.06 16.52 -20.94
C TYR A 122 -6.64 16.97 -19.60
N ILE A 123 -5.86 17.61 -18.74
CA ILE A 123 -6.36 18.13 -17.47
C ILE A 123 -7.15 19.42 -17.73
N SER A 124 -8.44 19.42 -17.39
CA SER A 124 -9.33 20.58 -17.58
C SER A 124 -9.61 21.38 -16.30
N SER A 125 -9.22 20.88 -15.13
CA SER A 125 -9.41 21.62 -13.87
C SER A 125 -8.59 22.91 -13.88
N SER A 126 -9.25 24.06 -13.65
CA SER A 126 -8.59 25.37 -13.61
C SER A 126 -7.48 25.43 -12.55
N LYS A 127 -7.72 24.85 -11.37
CA LYS A 127 -6.78 24.82 -10.25
C LYS A 127 -5.52 24.03 -10.60
N THR A 128 -5.69 22.85 -11.19
CA THR A 128 -4.55 22.02 -11.60
C THR A 128 -3.85 22.57 -12.85
N ARG A 129 -4.60 23.16 -13.80
CA ARG A 129 -4.04 23.87 -14.97
C ARG A 129 -3.09 25.00 -14.57
N GLN A 130 -3.45 25.77 -13.56
CA GLN A 130 -2.57 26.82 -13.03
C GLN A 130 -1.23 26.22 -12.53
N ARG A 131 -1.26 25.09 -11.83
CA ARG A 131 -0.03 24.40 -11.38
C ARG A 131 0.84 23.91 -12.53
N ILE A 132 0.22 23.44 -13.62
CA ILE A 132 0.93 23.05 -14.86
C ILE A 132 1.63 24.28 -15.47
N GLU A 133 0.92 25.40 -15.60
CA GLU A 133 1.45 26.64 -16.16
C GLU A 133 2.56 27.26 -15.30
N GLU A 134 2.51 27.05 -13.98
CA GLU A 134 3.57 27.41 -13.03
C GLU A 134 4.77 26.44 -13.05
N GLY A 135 4.73 25.38 -13.86
CA GLY A 135 5.80 24.38 -13.95
C GLY A 135 5.90 23.45 -12.73
N LYS A 136 4.85 23.38 -11.90
CA LYS A 136 4.80 22.56 -10.68
C LYS A 136 4.37 21.12 -10.92
N LEU A 137 3.90 20.80 -12.14
CA LEU A 137 3.48 19.47 -12.52
C LEU A 137 4.31 18.97 -13.70
N ARG A 138 4.97 17.83 -13.54
CA ARG A 138 5.79 17.21 -14.58
C ARG A 138 4.93 16.32 -15.48
N ASP A 139 5.03 16.54 -16.78
CA ASP A 139 4.44 15.61 -17.75
C ASP A 139 5.24 14.31 -17.81
N LEU A 140 4.55 13.17 -17.67
CA LEU A 140 5.14 11.83 -17.66
C LEU A 140 5.10 11.15 -19.03
N GLY A 141 4.70 11.86 -20.08
CA GLY A 141 4.52 11.29 -21.42
C GLY A 141 3.17 10.59 -21.54
N LYS A 142 3.12 9.53 -22.33
CA LYS A 142 1.85 8.91 -22.74
C LYS A 142 1.19 8.13 -21.61
N ASN A 143 -0.13 8.23 -21.47
CA ASN A 143 -0.88 7.36 -20.58
C ASN A 143 -0.70 5.88 -20.97
N GLU A 144 -0.69 4.98 -19.98
CA GLU A 144 -0.37 3.55 -20.13
C GLU A 144 1.05 3.23 -20.67
N SER A 145 1.90 4.24 -20.84
CA SER A 145 3.30 4.08 -21.26
C SER A 145 4.15 5.23 -20.73
N ILE A 146 4.04 5.49 -19.43
CA ILE A 146 4.72 6.62 -18.80
C ILE A 146 6.24 6.49 -18.89
N ASN A 147 6.93 7.62 -18.90
CA ASN A 147 8.38 7.67 -18.84
C ASN A 147 8.87 7.31 -17.43
N THR A 148 9.32 6.06 -17.26
CA THR A 148 9.81 5.54 -15.98
C THR A 148 11.03 6.31 -15.46
N GLU A 149 11.92 6.80 -16.33
CA GLU A 149 13.09 7.57 -15.89
C GLU A 149 12.67 8.90 -15.25
N VAL A 150 11.72 9.60 -15.87
CA VAL A 150 11.15 10.83 -15.32
C VAL A 150 10.36 10.53 -14.03
N LEU A 151 9.60 9.44 -13.99
CA LEU A 151 8.90 9.04 -12.77
C LEU A 151 9.87 8.78 -11.60
N LEU A 152 10.98 8.10 -11.86
CA LEU A 152 12.00 7.81 -10.84
C LEU A 152 12.73 9.09 -10.41
N GLU A 153 13.01 10.01 -11.33
CA GLU A 153 13.58 11.32 -11.02
C GLU A 153 12.68 12.13 -10.08
N LEU A 154 11.36 12.05 -10.25
CA LEU A 154 10.38 12.71 -9.38
C LEU A 154 10.34 12.14 -7.96
N ASN A 155 10.83 10.91 -7.75
CA ASN A 155 10.85 10.22 -6.46
C ASN A 155 9.52 10.31 -5.67
N PRO A 156 8.39 9.84 -6.25
CA PRO A 156 7.08 9.94 -5.61
C PRO A 156 6.96 8.99 -4.41
N ASP A 157 6.16 9.39 -3.42
CA ASP A 157 5.79 8.53 -2.29
C ASP A 157 4.74 7.49 -2.73
N VAL A 158 3.85 7.88 -3.65
CA VAL A 158 2.76 7.04 -4.17
C VAL A 158 2.51 7.30 -5.65
N VAL A 159 2.30 6.21 -6.40
CA VAL A 159 1.78 6.23 -7.78
C VAL A 159 0.40 5.60 -7.79
N VAL A 160 -0.63 6.36 -8.19
CA VAL A 160 -2.02 5.88 -8.26
C VAL A 160 -2.38 5.55 -9.70
N GLY A 161 -2.38 4.25 -10.00
CA GLY A 161 -2.81 3.67 -11.27
C GLY A 161 -4.33 3.47 -11.37
N PHE A 162 -4.78 3.10 -12.57
CA PHE A 162 -6.13 2.61 -12.84
C PHE A 162 -6.06 1.30 -13.63
N GLY A 163 -7.12 0.48 -13.54
CA GLY A 163 -7.27 -0.75 -14.32
C GLY A 163 -8.57 -0.74 -15.10
N VAL A 164 -8.52 -1.12 -16.37
CA VAL A 164 -9.71 -1.19 -17.24
C VAL A 164 -10.23 -2.61 -17.35
N ASP A 165 -9.37 -3.64 -17.33
CA ASP A 165 -9.75 -5.07 -17.36
C ASP A 165 -8.62 -5.96 -16.78
N GLY A 166 -8.16 -5.65 -15.57
CA GLY A 166 -7.07 -6.40 -14.89
C GLY A 166 -5.79 -5.59 -14.72
N VAL A 167 -4.64 -6.28 -14.69
CA VAL A 167 -3.34 -5.67 -14.37
C VAL A 167 -2.86 -4.79 -15.52
N ASN A 168 -2.74 -3.49 -15.26
CA ASN A 168 -2.09 -2.55 -16.16
C ASN A 168 -0.57 -2.78 -16.09
N LYS A 169 0.05 -3.20 -17.19
CA LYS A 169 1.50 -3.56 -17.23
C LYS A 169 2.44 -2.38 -17.01
N THR A 170 1.91 -1.15 -17.01
CA THR A 170 2.69 0.05 -16.74
C THR A 170 3.12 0.16 -15.27
N PHE A 171 2.44 -0.53 -14.35
CA PHE A 171 2.67 -0.45 -12.90
C PHE A 171 2.75 -1.83 -12.25
#